data_AF-A0A6P0R5V7-F1
#
_entry.id   AF-A0A6P0R5V7-F1
#
_cell.length_a   1.000
_cell.length_b   1.000
_cell.length_c   1.000
_cell.angle_alpha   90.00
_cell.angle_beta   90.00
_cell.angle_gamma   90.00
#
_symmetry.space_group_name_H-M   'P 1'
#
loop_
_entity.id
_entity.type
_entity.pdbx_description
1 polymer ?
#
loop_
_entity_poly.entity_id
_entity_poly.type
_entity_poly.pdbx_seq_one_letter_code
_entity_poly.pdbx_strand_id
1 'polypeptide(L)'
;MIKTNVNITPEAQELLIKAAAKKQVSVEELASEILNEAVQNKLAEVVNISENKKEYPPNPLANKQPYLYYADPQELAIPLEDWDMESYY
;
A
#
# COMPACT_ATOMS: atom_id res chain seq x y z
N MET A 1 9.11 -0.36 -22.18
CA MET A 1 10.33 -0.40 -21.33
C MET A 1 10.45 0.95 -20.64
N ILE A 2 10.44 0.97 -19.30
CA ILE A 2 10.60 2.20 -18.51
C ILE A 2 12.09 2.36 -18.22
N LYS A 3 12.65 3.54 -18.48
CA LYS A 3 14.03 3.88 -18.14
C LYS A 3 14.01 5.05 -17.16
N THR A 4 14.85 4.97 -16.12
CA THR A 4 14.97 6.02 -15.12
C THR A 4 16.43 6.30 -14.84
N ASN A 5 16.76 7.55 -14.55
CA ASN A 5 18.10 7.92 -14.13
C ASN A 5 18.22 7.67 -12.62
N VAL A 6 19.26 6.95 -12.23
CA VAL A 6 19.53 6.61 -10.84
C VAL A 6 20.84 7.29 -10.44
N ASN A 7 20.81 8.03 -9.35
CA ASN A 7 22.03 8.61 -8.80
C ASN A 7 22.76 7.57 -7.95
N ILE A 8 24.03 7.35 -8.23
CA ILE A 8 24.89 6.41 -7.50
C ILE A 8 26.23 7.09 -7.19
N THR A 9 26.96 6.55 -6.21
CA THR A 9 28.29 7.05 -5.89
C THR A 9 29.26 6.74 -7.04
N PRO A 10 30.30 7.60 -7.25
CA PRO A 10 31.30 7.36 -8.29
C PRO A 10 32.01 6.00 -8.15
N GLU A 11 32.30 5.58 -6.92
CA GLU A 11 32.91 4.28 -6.62
C GLU A 11 32.01 3.12 -7.06
N ALA A 12 30.71 3.20 -6.76
CA ALA A 12 29.75 2.18 -7.18
C ALA A 12 29.61 2.13 -8.70
N GLN A 13 29.64 3.29 -9.38
CA GLN A 13 29.60 3.36 -10.83
C GLN A 13 30.80 2.67 -11.47
N GLU A 14 32.02 2.91 -10.97
CA GLU A 14 33.22 2.28 -11.49
C GLU A 14 33.19 0.76 -11.33
N LEU A 15 32.74 0.27 -10.18
CA LEU A 15 32.55 -1.16 -9.93
C LEU A 15 31.50 -1.77 -10.85
N LEU A 16 30.38 -1.08 -11.06
CA LEU A 16 29.30 -1.52 -11.95
C LEU A 16 29.79 -1.67 -13.39
N ILE A 17 30.56 -0.69 -13.90
CA ILE A 17 31.15 -0.73 -15.24
C ILE A 17 32.14 -1.90 -15.36
N LYS A 18 33.03 -2.09 -14.37
CA LYS A 18 33.98 -3.20 -14.34
C LYS A 18 33.27 -4.56 -14.33
N ALA A 19 32.21 -4.69 -13.54
CA ALA A 19 31.43 -5.92 -13.45
C ALA A 19 30.67 -6.21 -14.75
N ALA A 20 30.07 -5.19 -15.38
CA ALA A 20 29.37 -5.32 -16.64
C ALA A 20 30.32 -5.76 -17.77
N ALA A 21 31.52 -5.15 -17.83
CA ALA A 21 32.56 -5.55 -18.78
C ALA A 21 32.99 -7.01 -18.59
N LYS A 22 33.17 -7.45 -17.33
CA LYS A 22 33.52 -8.84 -17.01
C LYS A 22 32.43 -9.82 -17.43
N LYS A 23 31.15 -9.46 -17.27
CA LYS A 23 29.99 -10.26 -17.68
C LYS A 23 29.65 -10.13 -19.17
N GLN A 24 30.30 -9.23 -19.91
CA GLN A 24 29.99 -8.91 -21.32
C GLN A 24 28.53 -8.50 -21.56
N VAL A 25 27.94 -7.78 -20.60
CA VAL A 25 26.57 -7.24 -20.67
C VAL A 25 26.58 -5.72 -20.59
N SER A 26 25.44 -5.10 -20.92
CA SER A 26 25.29 -3.65 -20.74
C SER A 26 25.22 -3.27 -19.26
N VAL A 27 25.63 -2.05 -18.94
CA VAL A 27 25.61 -1.53 -17.56
C VAL A 27 24.18 -1.44 -17.04
N GLU A 28 23.25 -1.06 -17.90
CA GLU A 28 21.82 -0.95 -17.62
C GLU A 28 21.17 -2.31 -17.34
N GLU A 29 21.57 -3.33 -18.09
CA GLU A 29 21.08 -4.70 -17.90
C GLU A 29 21.58 -5.27 -16.58
N LEU A 30 22.87 -5.10 -16.26
CA LEU A 30 23.43 -5.52 -14.98
C LEU A 30 22.77 -4.77 -13.80
N ALA A 31 22.56 -3.46 -13.94
CA ALA A 31 21.89 -2.67 -12.91
C ALA A 31 20.45 -3.15 -12.68
N SER A 32 19.74 -3.51 -13.76
CA SER A 32 18.38 -4.05 -13.69
C SER A 32 18.34 -5.42 -13.03
N GLU A 33 19.29 -6.30 -13.36
CA GLU A 33 19.45 -7.63 -12.76
C GLU A 33 19.65 -7.51 -11.23
N ILE A 34 20.61 -6.68 -10.81
CA ILE A 34 20.92 -6.44 -9.39
C ILE A 34 19.72 -5.86 -8.65
N LEU A 35 19.04 -4.86 -9.24
CA LEU A 35 17.88 -4.25 -8.61
C LEU A 35 16.74 -5.25 -8.43
N ASN A 36 16.49 -6.09 -9.44
CA ASN A 36 15.45 -7.10 -9.37
C ASN A 36 15.75 -8.14 -8.28
N GLU A 37 17.00 -8.62 -8.20
CA GLU A 37 17.42 -9.55 -7.16
C GLU A 37 17.30 -8.94 -5.75
N ALA A 38 17.75 -7.69 -5.58
CA ALA A 38 17.66 -6.99 -4.31
C ALA A 38 16.19 -6.78 -3.86
N VAL A 39 15.30 -6.46 -4.79
CA VAL A 39 13.86 -6.33 -4.51
C VAL A 39 13.28 -7.66 -4.06
N GLN A 40 13.58 -8.77 -4.76
CA GLN A 40 13.09 -10.10 -4.36
C GLN A 40 13.59 -10.50 -2.98
N ASN A 41 14.88 -10.28 -2.69
CA ASN A 41 15.47 -10.59 -1.39
C ASN A 41 14.82 -9.77 -0.27
N LYS A 42 14.60 -8.47 -0.49
CA LYS A 42 13.96 -7.60 0.50
C LYS A 42 12.48 -7.89 0.69
N LEU A 43 11.76 -8.25 -0.39
CA LEU A 43 10.36 -8.68 -0.28
C LEU A 43 10.25 -10.03 0.45
N ALA A 44 11.15 -10.98 0.20
CA ALA A 44 11.20 -12.24 0.94
C ALA A 44 11.47 -12.01 2.44
N GLU A 45 12.33 -11.05 2.78
CA GLU A 45 12.54 -10.62 4.17
C GLU A 45 11.26 -10.02 4.78
N VAL A 46 10.53 -9.17 4.04
CA VAL A 46 9.26 -8.58 4.51
C VAL A 46 8.14 -9.62 4.65
N VAL A 47 8.07 -10.63 3.77
CA VAL A 47 7.08 -11.72 3.87
C VAL A 47 7.29 -12.53 5.16
N ASN A 48 8.54 -12.80 5.55
CA ASN A 48 8.85 -13.46 6.82
C ASN A 48 8.43 -12.63 8.06
N ILE A 49 8.26 -11.31 7.94
CA ILE A 49 7.78 -10.45 9.03
C ILE A 49 6.23 -10.43 9.11
N SER A 50 5.54 -10.85 8.03
CA SER A 50 4.08 -10.76 7.92
C SER A 50 3.29 -11.92 8.54
N GLU A 51 3.96 -12.90 9.15
CA GLU A 51 3.31 -13.90 10.02
C GLU A 51 2.86 -13.33 11.38
N ASN A 52 2.98 -12.02 11.61
CA ASN A 52 2.16 -11.38 12.61
C ASN A 52 0.71 -11.33 12.10
N LYS A 53 -0.04 -12.40 12.37
CA LYS A 53 -1.50 -12.39 12.39
C LYS A 53 -1.93 -11.22 13.27
N LYS A 54 -2.12 -10.04 12.68
CA LYS A 54 -2.86 -8.95 13.32
C LYS A 54 -4.26 -9.51 13.52
N GLU A 55 -4.54 -9.98 14.73
CA GLU A 55 -5.90 -10.16 15.21
C GLU A 55 -6.55 -8.78 15.16
N TYR A 56 -7.21 -8.48 14.03
CA TYR A 56 -8.05 -7.31 13.95
C TYR A 56 -9.14 -7.47 15.01
N PRO A 57 -9.43 -6.42 15.80
CA PRO A 57 -10.52 -6.49 16.75
C PRO A 57 -11.80 -6.87 16.00
N PRO A 58 -12.62 -7.77 16.57
CA PRO A 58 -13.84 -8.22 15.92
C PRO A 58 -14.71 -7.02 15.59
N ASN A 59 -15.23 -6.99 14.35
CA ASN A 59 -16.09 -5.90 13.89
C ASN A 59 -17.27 -5.74 14.87
N PRO A 60 -17.40 -4.58 15.56
CA PRO A 60 -18.45 -4.36 16.57
C PRO A 60 -19.87 -4.36 15.98
N LEU A 61 -19.98 -4.36 14.64
CA LEU A 61 -21.24 -4.42 13.91
C LEU A 61 -21.56 -5.80 13.34
N ALA A 62 -20.66 -6.79 13.49
CA ALA A 62 -20.81 -8.11 12.86
C ALA A 62 -22.08 -8.87 13.27
N ASN A 63 -22.60 -8.62 14.48
CA ASN A 63 -23.80 -9.26 15.03
C ASN A 63 -24.96 -8.28 15.26
N LYS A 64 -24.86 -7.04 14.77
CA LYS A 64 -25.97 -6.10 14.87
C LYS A 64 -26.92 -6.35 13.71
N GLN A 65 -28.21 -6.41 14.00
CA GLN A 65 -29.20 -6.39 12.94
C GLN A 65 -29.04 -5.06 12.18
N PRO A 66 -29.02 -5.06 10.84
CA PRO A 66 -29.14 -3.84 10.06
C PRO A 66 -30.33 -3.03 10.58
N TYR A 67 -30.21 -1.70 10.61
CA TYR A 67 -31.35 -0.84 10.94
C TYR A 67 -32.57 -1.33 10.17
N LEU A 68 -33.57 -1.78 10.91
CA LEU A 68 -34.85 -2.14 10.34
C LEU A 68 -35.40 -0.86 9.74
N TYR A 69 -35.36 -0.76 8.41
CA TYR A 69 -36.15 0.19 7.65
C TYR A 69 -37.61 -0.25 7.73
N TYR A 70 -38.18 -0.18 8.92
CA TYR A 70 -39.62 -0.01 9.10
C TYR A 70 -39.89 1.48 9.24
N ALA A 71 -39.37 2.28 8.31
CA ALA A 71 -40.07 3.52 8.00
C ALA A 71 -41.35 3.06 7.31
N ASP A 72 -42.46 3.07 8.05
CA ASP A 72 -43.77 2.98 7.43
C ASP A 72 -43.78 4.05 6.32
N PRO A 73 -44.11 3.74 5.06
CA PRO A 73 -44.22 4.77 4.02
C PRO A 73 -45.22 5.89 4.37
N GLN A 74 -46.01 5.71 5.44
CA GLN A 74 -46.90 6.71 6.03
C GLN A 74 -46.28 7.50 7.19
N GLU A 75 -45.10 7.13 7.71
CA GLU A 75 -44.38 7.96 8.66
C GLU A 75 -43.99 9.27 7.98
N LEU A 76 -44.54 10.36 8.50
CA LEU A 76 -44.22 11.70 8.04
C LEU A 76 -42.72 11.89 8.21
N ALA A 77 -42.05 12.30 7.13
CA ALA A 77 -40.65 12.71 7.19
C ALA A 77 -40.48 13.70 8.34
N ILE A 78 -39.43 13.51 9.14
CA ILE A 78 -39.08 14.41 10.24
C ILE A 78 -39.09 15.84 9.67
N PRO A 79 -39.96 16.73 10.17
CA PRO A 79 -40.12 18.06 9.61
C PRO A 79 -38.81 18.84 9.72
N LEU A 80 -38.56 19.73 8.77
CA LEU A 80 -37.24 20.38 8.60
C LEU A 80 -36.80 21.12 9.89
N GLU A 81 -37.77 21.60 10.67
CA GLU A 81 -37.57 22.28 11.95
C GLU A 81 -36.95 21.38 13.04
N ASP A 82 -37.16 20.07 12.97
CA ASP A 82 -36.61 19.09 13.94
C ASP A 82 -35.20 18.60 13.54
N TRP A 83 -34.67 19.02 12.37
CA TRP A 83 -33.31 18.72 11.94
C TRP A 83 -32.26 19.66 12.54
N ASP A 84 -32.68 20.74 13.20
CA ASP A 84 -31.77 21.68 13.86
C ASP A 84 -31.11 20.98 15.06
N MET A 85 -29.94 20.39 14.83
CA MET A 85 -28.98 20.15 15.90
C MET A 85 -28.64 21.53 16.48
N GLU A 86 -29.16 21.82 17.66
CA GLU A 86 -28.84 23.02 18.43
C GLU A 86 -27.33 23.25 18.41
N SER A 87 -26.90 24.21 17.60
CA SER A 87 -25.51 24.67 17.56
C SER A 87 -25.34 25.59 18.76
N TYR A 88 -25.11 24.99 19.92
CA TYR A 88 -24.66 25.70 21.10
C TYR A 88 -23.28 26.32 20.80
N TYR A 89 -23.26 27.63 20.56
CA TYR A 89 -22.05 28.46 20.60
C TYR A 89 -21.71 28.84 22.04
#